data_AF-U3U2J0-F1
#
_entry.id   AF-U3U2J0-F1
#
_cell.length_a   1.000
_cell.length_b   1.000
_cell.length_c   1.000
_cell.angle_alpha   90.00
_cell.angle_beta   90.00
_cell.angle_gamma   90.00
#
_symmetry.space_group_name_H-M   'P 1'
#
loop_
_entity.id
_entity.type
_entity.pdbx_description
1 polymer ?
#
loop_
_entity_poly.entity_id
_entity_poly.type
_entity_poly.pdbx_seq_one_letter_code
_entity_poly.pdbx_strand_id
1 'polypeptide(L)'
;MRFVVVAIVLVPFCRITRAQLPWLLTLAFTFGFMHFSLLFVGMRYTDAGTGAIVVQLGTPIGMLLAMLVLKEKLRLVQLCGIAISLAGVVMLSRSPTIPAWWVLCILLCSATGWAVSNMIVKKSPPIKPLTLTGWISFLAVPIVGAASWLTESQQFTALSHAGWRA
;
A
#
# COMPACT_ATOMS: atom_id res chain seq x y z
N MET A 1 15.61 1.61 -8.70
CA MET A 1 15.73 2.29 -10.01
C MET A 1 14.43 2.92 -10.53
N ARG A 2 13.28 2.22 -10.50
CA ARG A 2 11.97 2.76 -10.95
C ARG A 2 11.57 4.13 -10.35
N PHE A 3 11.73 4.32 -9.04
CA PHE A 3 11.22 5.51 -8.35
C PHE A 3 12.06 6.78 -8.61
N VAL A 4 13.36 6.62 -8.86
CA VAL A 4 14.32 7.72 -9.13
C VAL A 4 14.07 8.40 -10.46
N VAL A 5 13.73 7.61 -11.49
CA VAL A 5 13.41 8.15 -12.81
C VAL A 5 12.13 8.97 -12.76
N VAL A 6 11.10 8.47 -12.07
CA VAL A 6 9.80 9.13 -11.97
C VAL A 6 9.90 10.41 -11.12
N ALA A 7 10.73 10.40 -10.07
CA ALA A 7 11.05 11.55 -9.22
C ALA A 7 11.64 12.74 -9.98
N ILE A 8 12.70 12.50 -10.75
CA ILE A 8 13.43 13.55 -11.50
C ILE A 8 12.54 14.15 -12.58
N VAL A 9 11.70 13.33 -13.21
CA VAL A 9 10.84 13.76 -14.32
C VAL A 9 9.61 14.52 -13.82
N LEU A 10 9.01 14.16 -12.68
CA LEU A 10 7.72 14.75 -12.27
C LEU A 10 7.81 15.91 -11.27
N VAL A 11 8.84 16.00 -10.43
CA VAL A 11 8.94 17.09 -9.44
C VAL A 11 9.02 18.50 -10.01
N PRO A 12 9.74 18.78 -11.11
CA PRO A 12 9.71 20.13 -11.68
C PRO A 12 8.34 20.53 -12.24
N PHE A 13 7.46 19.55 -12.54
CA PHE A 13 6.15 19.79 -13.16
C PHE A 13 4.97 19.70 -12.18
N CYS A 14 5.19 19.18 -10.98
CA CYS A 14 4.12 18.92 -10.02
C CYS A 14 4.16 19.96 -8.89
N ARG A 15 3.48 21.10 -9.06
CA ARG A 15 3.31 22.08 -7.97
C ARG A 15 2.28 21.56 -6.96
N ILE A 16 2.72 21.17 -5.76
CA ILE A 16 1.85 20.89 -4.61
C ILE A 16 1.58 22.19 -3.84
N THR A 17 0.33 22.43 -3.46
CA THR A 17 -0.03 23.55 -2.58
C THR A 17 0.23 23.21 -1.12
N ARG A 18 0.56 24.21 -0.27
CA ARG A 18 0.79 23.99 1.18
C ARG A 18 -0.37 23.28 1.89
N ALA A 19 -1.60 23.44 1.39
CA ALA A 19 -2.79 22.76 1.88
C ALA A 19 -2.82 21.24 1.61
N GLN A 20 -2.08 20.75 0.62
CA GLN A 20 -2.00 19.32 0.24
C GLN A 20 -0.90 18.58 1.01
N LEU A 21 0.07 19.29 1.58
CA LEU A 21 1.22 18.72 2.30
C LEU A 21 0.83 17.84 3.51
N PRO A 22 -0.07 18.25 4.43
CA PRO A 22 -0.46 17.39 5.56
C PRO A 22 -1.20 16.12 5.12
N TRP A 23 -1.99 16.20 4.04
CA TRP A 23 -2.63 15.04 3.43
C TRP A 23 -1.62 14.09 2.80
N LEU A 24 -0.57 14.62 2.18
CA LEU A 24 0.51 13.82 1.61
C LEU A 24 1.33 13.10 2.69
N LEU A 25 1.65 13.79 3.80
CA LEU A 25 2.39 13.21 4.92
C LEU A 25 1.59 12.10 5.61
N THR A 26 0.31 12.34 5.88
CA THR A 26 -0.57 11.31 6.44
C THR A 26 -0.74 10.13 5.49
N LEU A 27 -0.90 10.38 4.18
CA LEU A 27 -0.96 9.32 3.18
C LEU A 27 0.35 8.53 3.09
N ALA A 28 1.51 9.18 3.12
CA ALA A 28 2.80 8.50 3.09
C ALA A 28 3.01 7.62 4.32
N PHE A 29 2.58 8.08 5.50
CA PHE A 29 2.61 7.30 6.73
C PHE A 29 1.66 6.09 6.66
N THR A 30 0.41 6.27 6.28
CA THR A 30 -0.57 5.17 6.26
C THR A 30 -0.28 4.17 5.14
N PHE A 31 0.12 4.65 3.97
CA PHE A 31 0.36 3.78 2.81
C PHE A 31 1.75 3.14 2.86
N GLY A 32 2.79 3.91 3.18
CA GLY A 32 4.15 3.41 3.25
C GLY A 32 4.40 2.61 4.52
N PHE A 33 4.30 3.27 5.68
CA PHE A 33 4.63 2.63 6.95
C PHE A 33 3.55 1.63 7.40
N MET A 34 2.29 2.07 7.48
CA MET A 34 1.23 1.22 8.06
C MET A 34 0.81 0.07 7.13
N HIS A 35 0.69 0.30 5.82
CA HIS A 35 0.32 -0.77 4.89
C HIS A 35 1.53 -1.57 4.42
N PHE A 36 2.46 -0.96 3.67
CA PHE A 36 3.55 -1.70 3.01
C PHE A 36 4.51 -2.37 4.01
N SER A 37 4.97 -1.68 5.05
CA SER A 37 5.91 -2.31 6.01
C SER A 37 5.27 -3.50 6.72
N LEU A 38 4.03 -3.37 7.21
CA LEU A 38 3.33 -4.46 7.89
C LEU A 38 2.98 -5.60 6.92
N LEU A 39 2.65 -5.27 5.67
CA LEU A 39 2.42 -6.28 4.62
C LEU A 39 3.66 -7.15 4.44
N PHE A 40 4.82 -6.53 4.22
CA PHE A 40 6.08 -7.25 4.02
C PHE A 40 6.49 -8.05 5.25
N VAL A 41 6.27 -7.52 6.46
CA VAL A 41 6.51 -8.27 7.70
C VAL A 41 5.58 -9.47 7.79
N GLY A 42 4.27 -9.30 7.58
CA GLY A 42 3.30 -10.39 7.64
C GLY A 42 3.58 -11.49 6.61
N MET A 43 3.92 -11.10 5.38
CA MET A 43 4.26 -12.01 4.27
C MET A 43 5.52 -12.85 4.51
N ARG A 44 6.39 -12.50 5.49
CA ARG A 44 7.51 -13.38 5.89
C ARG A 44 7.04 -14.61 6.68
N TYR A 45 5.86 -14.56 7.27
CA TYR A 45 5.34 -15.58 8.18
C TYR A 45 4.05 -16.24 7.68
N THR A 46 3.65 -15.94 6.43
CA THR A 46 2.50 -16.57 5.76
C THR A 46 2.85 -16.85 4.30
N ASP A 47 2.15 -17.79 3.67
CA ASP A 47 2.21 -17.94 2.23
C ASP A 47 1.50 -16.79 1.50
N ALA A 48 1.87 -16.56 0.24
CA ALA A 48 1.36 -15.44 -0.54
C ALA A 48 -0.15 -15.54 -0.83
N GLY A 49 -0.71 -16.75 -0.92
CA GLY A 49 -2.14 -16.94 -1.17
C GLY A 49 -2.97 -16.52 0.03
N THR A 50 -2.61 -17.02 1.21
CA THR A 50 -3.24 -16.64 2.48
C THR A 50 -3.07 -15.16 2.77
N GLY A 51 -1.86 -14.62 2.58
CA GLY A 51 -1.58 -13.20 2.76
C GLY A 51 -2.45 -12.31 1.86
N ALA A 52 -2.60 -12.68 0.59
CA ALA A 52 -3.44 -11.95 -0.35
C ALA A 52 -4.92 -11.93 0.08
N ILE A 53 -5.47 -13.06 0.55
CA ILE A 53 -6.86 -13.13 1.03
C ILE A 53 -7.07 -12.19 2.22
N VAL A 54 -6.16 -12.20 3.20
CA VAL A 54 -6.28 -11.34 4.39
C VAL A 54 -6.15 -9.86 4.01
N VAL A 55 -5.23 -9.51 3.12
CA VAL A 55 -5.05 -8.11 2.67
C VAL A 55 -6.24 -7.62 1.87
N GLN A 56 -6.91 -8.49 1.11
CA GLN A 56 -8.11 -8.16 0.36
C GLN A 56 -9.25 -7.67 1.26
N LEU A 57 -9.25 -8.04 2.56
CA LEU A 57 -10.17 -7.50 3.57
C LEU A 57 -10.04 -6.00 3.78
N GLY A 58 -8.95 -5.38 3.34
CA GLY A 58 -8.84 -3.93 3.29
C GLY A 58 -9.95 -3.30 2.41
N THR A 59 -10.46 -4.03 1.42
CA THR A 59 -11.52 -3.56 0.51
C THR A 59 -12.87 -3.43 1.22
N PRO A 60 -13.42 -4.49 1.87
CA PRO A 60 -14.63 -4.35 2.67
C PRO A 60 -14.46 -3.39 3.85
N ILE A 61 -13.30 -3.40 4.53
CA ILE A 61 -13.02 -2.43 5.60
C ILE A 61 -13.09 -1.01 5.05
N GLY A 62 -12.47 -0.73 3.90
CA GLY A 62 -12.51 0.58 3.25
C GLY A 62 -13.91 1.01 2.83
N MET A 63 -14.74 0.08 2.34
CA MET A 63 -16.14 0.38 2.02
C MET A 63 -16.96 0.71 3.27
N LEU A 64 -16.79 -0.05 4.36
CA LEU A 64 -17.44 0.25 5.63
C LEU A 64 -16.97 1.60 6.19
N LEU A 65 -15.67 1.87 6.12
CA LEU A 65 -15.07 3.14 6.54
C LEU A 65 -15.61 4.31 5.72
N ALA A 66 -15.76 4.15 4.40
CA ALA A 66 -16.35 5.15 3.53
C ALA A 66 -17.84 5.39 3.84
N MET A 67 -18.60 4.33 4.11
CA MET A 67 -19.99 4.45 4.55
C MET A 67 -20.10 5.22 5.88
N LEU A 68 -19.22 4.95 6.85
CA LEU A 68 -19.25 5.61 8.16
C LEU A 68 -18.75 7.06 8.12
N VAL A 69 -17.63 7.32 7.44
CA VAL A 69 -16.94 8.62 7.47
C VAL A 69 -17.42 9.57 6.39
N LEU A 70 -17.73 9.06 5.19
CA LEU A 70 -18.24 9.86 4.07
C LEU A 70 -19.77 9.80 3.96
N LYS A 71 -20.45 8.97 4.77
CA LYS A 71 -21.92 8.77 4.73
C LYS A 71 -22.42 8.35 3.34
N GLU A 72 -21.58 7.63 2.59
CA GLU A 72 -21.93 7.15 1.26
C GLU A 72 -22.92 5.98 1.34
N LYS A 73 -23.91 6.00 0.44
CA LYS A 73 -24.85 4.88 0.28
C LYS A 73 -24.17 3.77 -0.52
N LEU A 74 -23.98 2.62 0.12
CA LEU A 74 -23.43 1.44 -0.54
C LEU A 74 -24.43 0.90 -1.58
N ARG A 75 -23.95 0.66 -2.79
CA ARG A 75 -24.73 -0.01 -3.85
C ARG A 75 -24.80 -1.51 -3.57
N LEU A 76 -25.85 -2.18 -4.06
CA LEU A 76 -26.01 -3.64 -3.96
C LEU A 76 -24.75 -4.41 -4.39
N VAL A 77 -24.10 -3.98 -5.47
CA VAL A 77 -22.84 -4.58 -5.98
C VAL A 77 -21.70 -4.51 -4.95
N GLN A 78 -21.59 -3.39 -4.20
CA GLN A 78 -20.58 -3.26 -3.14
C GLN A 78 -20.89 -4.16 -1.96
N LEU A 79 -22.18 -4.30 -1.60
CA LEU A 79 -22.62 -5.22 -0.56
C LEU A 79 -22.31 -6.68 -0.91
N CYS A 80 -22.55 -7.07 -2.16
CA CYS A 80 -22.13 -8.38 -2.69
C CYS A 80 -20.61 -8.56 -2.61
N GLY A 81 -19.83 -7.53 -2.96
CA GLY A 81 -18.37 -7.56 -2.82
C GLY A 81 -17.89 -7.76 -1.39
N ILE A 82 -18.55 -7.13 -0.40
CA ILE A 82 -18.29 -7.37 1.04
C ILE A 82 -18.59 -8.82 1.39
N ALA A 83 -19.75 -9.34 0.99
CA ALA A 83 -20.15 -10.70 1.28
C ALA A 83 -19.16 -11.73 0.71
N ILE A 84 -18.71 -11.54 -0.54
CA ILE A 84 -17.70 -12.40 -1.19
C ILE A 84 -16.36 -12.33 -0.45
N SER A 85 -15.94 -11.13 -0.04
CA SER A 85 -14.68 -10.96 0.70
C SER A 85 -14.72 -11.67 2.06
N LEU A 86 -15.85 -11.60 2.77
CA LEU A 86 -16.06 -12.32 4.03
C LEU A 86 -16.11 -13.84 3.83
N ALA A 87 -16.73 -14.30 2.73
CA ALA A 87 -16.73 -15.71 2.37
C ALA A 87 -15.30 -16.25 2.16
N GLY A 88 -14.42 -15.46 1.53
CA GLY A 88 -13.01 -15.82 1.39
C GLY A 88 -12.28 -16.09 2.72
N VAL A 89 -12.57 -15.31 3.76
CA VAL A 89 -12.01 -15.53 5.11
C VAL A 89 -12.55 -16.79 5.76
N VAL A 90 -13.84 -17.06 5.57
CA VAL A 90 -14.50 -18.27 6.07
C VAL A 90 -14.00 -19.53 5.35
N MET A 91 -13.54 -19.42 4.10
CA MET A 91 -12.83 -20.50 3.42
C MET A 91 -11.40 -20.64 3.95
N LEU A 92 -10.72 -19.52 4.21
CA LEU A 92 -9.38 -19.52 4.77
C LEU A 92 -9.33 -20.18 6.16
N SER A 93 -10.33 -19.94 7.01
CA SER A 93 -10.40 -20.55 8.35
C SER A 93 -10.59 -22.07 8.34
N ARG A 94 -10.92 -22.67 7.20
CA ARG A 94 -11.00 -24.12 7.02
C ARG A 94 -9.72 -24.74 6.45
N SER A 95 -8.77 -23.91 6.02
CA SER A 95 -7.48 -24.40 5.54
C SER A 95 -6.61 -24.82 6.73
N PRO A 96 -5.85 -25.94 6.66
CA PRO A 96 -4.87 -26.29 7.69
C PRO A 96 -3.69 -25.30 7.78
N THR A 97 -3.63 -24.33 6.86
CA THR A 97 -2.57 -23.33 6.72
C THR A 97 -2.95 -22.01 7.39
N ILE A 98 -3.66 -22.05 8.53
CA ILE A 98 -4.05 -20.83 9.25
C ILE A 98 -2.77 -20.17 9.78
N PRO A 99 -2.49 -18.91 9.42
CA PRO A 99 -1.35 -18.19 9.98
C PRO A 99 -1.53 -18.04 11.49
N ALA A 100 -0.41 -17.93 12.21
CA ALA A 100 -0.48 -17.61 13.63
C ALA A 100 -1.29 -16.33 13.87
N TRP A 101 -2.03 -16.28 14.98
CA TRP A 101 -2.97 -15.18 15.28
C TRP A 101 -2.33 -13.79 15.18
N TRP A 102 -1.06 -13.67 15.58
CA TRP A 102 -0.31 -12.41 15.52
C TRP A 102 0.02 -11.98 14.08
N VAL A 103 0.23 -12.93 13.17
CA VAL A 103 0.43 -12.66 11.73
C VAL A 103 -0.85 -12.12 11.10
N LEU A 104 -2.00 -12.72 11.46
CA LEU A 104 -3.31 -12.22 11.05
C LEU A 104 -3.54 -10.78 11.55
N CYS A 105 -3.19 -10.48 12.81
CA CYS A 105 -3.27 -9.12 13.34
C CYS A 105 -2.42 -8.13 12.53
N ILE A 106 -1.17 -8.49 12.20
CA ILE A 106 -0.28 -7.63 11.40
C ILE A 106 -0.87 -7.37 10.00
N LEU A 107 -1.35 -8.42 9.33
CA LEU A 107 -1.93 -8.31 7.98
C LEU A 107 -3.24 -7.52 7.99
N LEU A 108 -4.07 -7.67 9.03
CA LEU A 108 -5.28 -6.86 9.22
C LEU A 108 -4.94 -5.38 9.50
N CYS A 109 -3.90 -5.11 10.31
CA CYS A 109 -3.40 -3.75 10.50
C CYS A 109 -2.86 -3.16 9.18
N SER A 110 -2.20 -3.96 8.36
CA SER A 110 -1.81 -3.54 7.01
C SER A 110 -3.02 -3.23 6.13
N ALA A 111 -4.02 -4.10 6.12
CA ALA A 111 -5.25 -3.95 5.34
C ALA A 111 -6.06 -2.70 5.75
N THR A 112 -6.12 -2.40 7.05
CA THR A 112 -6.73 -1.17 7.57
C THR A 112 -5.93 0.07 7.17
N GLY A 113 -4.59 0.02 7.21
CA GLY A 113 -3.73 1.10 6.70
C GLY A 113 -3.99 1.42 5.22
N TRP A 114 -4.21 0.40 4.40
CA TRP A 114 -4.59 0.56 2.99
C TRP A 114 -5.98 1.21 2.83
N ALA A 115 -6.97 0.73 3.58
CA ALA A 115 -8.32 1.29 3.59
C ALA A 115 -8.33 2.77 3.97
N VAL A 116 -7.60 3.13 5.03
CA VAL A 116 -7.45 4.52 5.48
C VAL A 116 -6.74 5.36 4.42
N SER A 117 -5.70 4.83 3.78
CA SER A 117 -4.99 5.53 2.69
C SER A 117 -5.92 5.87 1.53
N ASN A 118 -6.75 4.92 1.09
CA ASN A 118 -7.76 5.16 0.05
C ASN A 118 -8.77 6.24 0.48
N MET A 119 -9.16 6.26 1.75
CA MET A 119 -10.07 7.27 2.26
C MET A 119 -9.42 8.66 2.34
N ILE A 120 -8.14 8.74 2.72
CA ILE A 120 -7.35 9.97 2.69
C ILE A 120 -7.29 10.52 1.27
N VAL A 121 -6.97 9.69 0.28
CA VAL A 121 -6.96 10.09 -1.14
C VAL A 121 -8.32 10.65 -1.55
N LYS A 122 -9.41 10.00 -1.13
CA LYS A 122 -10.77 10.41 -1.45
C LYS A 122 -11.21 11.71 -0.79
N LYS A 123 -10.71 12.02 0.42
CA LYS A 123 -10.96 13.29 1.13
C LYS A 123 -10.00 14.41 0.74
N SER A 124 -8.80 14.07 0.27
CA SER A 124 -7.79 15.04 -0.09
C SER A 124 -8.30 15.96 -1.21
N PRO A 125 -7.85 17.23 -1.27
CA PRO A 125 -8.16 18.10 -2.39
C PRO A 125 -7.82 17.38 -3.71
N PRO A 126 -8.61 17.53 -4.78
CA PRO A 126 -8.38 16.82 -6.03
C PRO A 126 -6.99 17.13 -6.57
N ILE A 127 -6.06 16.20 -6.33
CA ILE A 127 -4.73 16.20 -6.90
C ILE A 127 -4.84 15.40 -8.18
N LYS A 128 -4.43 15.99 -9.32
CA LYS A 128 -4.38 15.25 -10.58
C LYS A 128 -3.57 13.96 -10.34
N PRO A 129 -4.07 12.76 -10.70
CA PRO A 129 -3.41 11.49 -10.39
C PRO A 129 -1.93 11.46 -10.82
N LEU A 130 -1.62 12.09 -11.96
CA LEU A 130 -0.27 12.27 -12.46
C LEU A 130 0.64 13.00 -11.46
N THR A 131 0.11 14.02 -10.80
CA THR A 131 0.80 14.83 -9.79
C THR A 131 1.06 14.04 -8.51
N LEU A 132 0.10 13.21 -8.08
CA LEU A 132 0.25 12.34 -6.90
C LEU A 132 1.33 11.28 -7.12
N THR A 133 1.32 10.60 -8.27
CA THR A 133 2.32 9.59 -8.64
C THR A 133 3.72 10.18 -8.74
N GLY A 134 3.83 11.42 -9.24
CA GLY A 134 5.09 12.16 -9.30
C GLY A 134 5.75 12.40 -7.95
N TRP A 135 5.00 12.90 -6.97
CA TRP A 135 5.54 13.22 -5.65
C TRP A 135 5.82 11.99 -4.79
N ILE A 136 4.97 10.97 -4.86
CA ILE A 136 5.21 9.69 -4.17
C ILE A 136 6.52 9.06 -4.69
N SER A 137 6.75 9.14 -6.00
CA SER A 137 7.99 8.61 -6.58
C SER A 137 9.21 9.41 -6.18
N PHE A 138 9.09 10.73 -6.03
CA PHE A 138 10.17 11.59 -5.52
C PHE A 138 10.57 11.30 -4.08
N LEU A 139 9.58 11.17 -3.20
CA LEU A 139 9.84 10.88 -1.80
C LEU A 139 10.41 9.46 -1.59
N ALA A 140 10.10 8.52 -2.48
CA ALA A 140 10.64 7.17 -2.43
C ALA A 140 12.14 7.09 -2.77
N VAL A 141 12.73 8.08 -3.45
CA VAL A 141 14.14 8.09 -3.85
C VAL A 141 15.11 8.05 -2.67
N PRO A 142 15.08 9.00 -1.72
CA PRO A 142 16.03 8.99 -0.61
C PRO A 142 15.77 7.81 0.33
N ILE A 143 14.52 7.39 0.51
CA ILE A 143 14.15 6.30 1.41
C ILE A 143 14.66 4.96 0.88
N VAL A 144 14.42 4.65 -0.39
CA VAL A 144 14.88 3.40 -1.02
C VAL A 144 16.39 3.43 -1.26
N GLY A 145 16.97 4.60 -1.58
CA GLY A 145 18.41 4.77 -1.73
C GLY A 145 19.17 4.54 -0.42
N ALA A 146 18.69 5.12 0.70
CA ALA A 146 19.27 4.89 2.01
C ALA A 146 19.05 3.46 2.51
N ALA A 147 17.87 2.88 2.26
CA ALA A 147 17.60 1.48 2.61
C ALA A 147 18.53 0.53 1.84
N SER A 148 18.68 0.69 0.51
CA SER A 148 19.60 -0.09 -0.32
C SER A 148 21.06 0.09 0.13
N TRP A 149 21.49 1.30 0.48
CA TRP A 149 22.83 1.54 1.02
C TRP A 149 23.09 0.81 2.36
N LEU A 150 22.05 0.67 3.19
CA LEU A 150 22.14 0.00 4.49
C LEU A 150 22.01 -1.53 4.38
N THR A 151 21.30 -2.04 3.37
CA THR A 151 21.02 -3.48 3.24
C THR A 151 21.85 -4.21 2.17
N GLU A 152 22.42 -3.50 1.20
CA GLU A 152 23.17 -4.10 0.09
C GLU A 152 24.64 -3.65 0.10
N SER A 153 25.52 -4.52 0.60
CA SER A 153 26.96 -4.42 0.34
C SER A 153 27.25 -5.09 -1.01
N GLN A 154 28.00 -4.43 -1.92
CA GLN A 154 28.34 -4.83 -3.32
C GLN A 154 27.43 -4.32 -4.46
N GLN A 155 26.89 -3.10 -4.35
CA GLN A 155 26.16 -2.43 -5.45
C GLN A 155 26.98 -2.35 -6.76
N PHE A 156 28.31 -2.17 -6.67
CA PHE A 156 29.20 -2.09 -7.83
C PHE A 156 29.37 -3.43 -8.57
N THR A 157 29.31 -4.57 -7.87
CA THR A 157 29.43 -5.91 -8.47
C THR A 157 28.13 -6.35 -9.16
N ALA A 158 26.97 -5.88 -8.67
CA ALA A 158 25.68 -6.10 -9.35
C ALA A 158 25.58 -5.31 -10.67
N LEU A 159 26.18 -4.12 -10.73
CA LEU A 159 26.31 -3.31 -11.95
C LEU A 159 27.20 -3.97 -13.01
N SER A 160 28.27 -4.68 -12.61
CA SER A 160 29.16 -5.37 -13.55
C SER A 160 28.56 -6.66 -14.13
N HIS A 161 27.57 -7.26 -13.45
CA HIS A 161 26.87 -8.47 -13.93
C HIS A 161 25.51 -8.19 -14.58
N ALA A 162 25.01 -6.95 -14.56
CA ALA A 162 23.85 -6.52 -15.32
C ALA A 162 24.17 -6.38 -16.82
N GLY A 163 24.68 -7.45 -17.44
CA GLY A 163 24.76 -7.59 -18.89
C GLY A 163 23.36 -7.75 -19.48
N TRP A 164 23.14 -7.22 -20.67
CA TRP A 164 21.88 -7.19 -21.42
C TRP A 164 21.36 -8.58 -21.87
N ARG A 165 21.75 -9.67 -21.22
CA ARG A 165 21.33 -11.02 -21.62
C ARG A 165 20.41 -11.60 -20.56
N ALA A 166 19.11 -11.47 -20.85
CA ALA A 166 18.06 -12.35 -20.36
C ALA A 166 18.36 -13.81 -20.73
#